data_AF-A0A2A4J9P0-F1
#
_entry.id   AF-A0A2A4J9P0-F1
#
_cell.length_a   1.000
_cell.length_b   1.000
_cell.length_c   1.000
_cell.angle_alpha   90.00
_cell.angle_beta   90.00
_cell.angle_gamma   90.00
#
_symmetry.space_group_name_H-M   'P 1'
#
loop_
_entity.id
_entity.type
_entity.pdbx_description
1 polymer ?
#
loop_
_entity_poly.entity_id
_entity_poly.type
_entity_poly.pdbx_seq_one_letter_code
_entity_poly.pdbx_strand_id
1 'polypeptide(L)'
;MQADSEDEETIIQLRRQMRKQLIEKLNVSEDNKNSGHSEPHTEESSSEAKTNKSIKGIEVTQNISKQVTDMFAEKDDFDSNTTSNVTHNDNESNLNLTDNWDDTDGYYVIRIGDVINNRYTIKSILGQGVFANVVRAQDNEDGNDYVAIKIIRNNDLMYRTSLKEIAILKEIRQADPDNKYHCVQFFGYFMHKGHLCLLLESLHMDLRSVIKKYGKHHGINLKALISYSRQLLLALRLLKKLGIIHADIKPDNILVNEKKNILKLCDFGSATKNDDNEPTPYLVSRFYRAPEIILGVPYKHGVDVWSAACTIFEMATGKIMFTGSSNNKMLKCFMDLKGKFSSRLIKKGKFKDQHFNYNNNFLFHKKDEFTGREKVVEMSNIPISRDLIYELKKSYKNAFATEERKLSQLKDLLDRMTTLDSSQRISVTDCLKHPFILEEVEKDAIKKQ
;
A
#
# COMPACT_ATOMS: atom_id res chain seq x y z
N MET A 1 -1.28 27.59 -6.34
CA MET A 1 -1.18 26.51 -5.32
C MET A 1 -2.49 25.72 -5.21
N GLN A 2 -3.22 25.53 -6.33
CA GLN A 2 -4.52 24.83 -6.40
C GLN A 2 -4.59 23.80 -7.54
N ALA A 3 -3.54 23.68 -8.37
CA ALA A 3 -3.50 22.79 -9.53
C ALA A 3 -2.96 21.38 -9.21
N ASP A 4 -2.31 21.17 -8.07
CA ASP A 4 -1.70 19.88 -7.71
C ASP A 4 -2.68 18.91 -7.00
N SER A 5 -3.83 19.39 -6.51
CA SER A 5 -4.84 18.55 -5.83
C SER A 5 -5.83 17.88 -6.78
N GLU A 6 -6.19 18.54 -7.88
CA GLU A 6 -7.11 18.00 -8.90
C GLU A 6 -6.47 16.84 -9.68
N ASP A 7 -5.14 16.87 -9.87
CA ASP A 7 -4.39 15.81 -10.54
C ASP A 7 -4.30 14.52 -9.70
N GLU A 8 -4.24 14.61 -8.37
CA GLU A 8 -4.19 13.43 -7.50
C GLU A 8 -5.50 12.64 -7.50
N GLU A 9 -6.64 13.34 -7.43
CA GLU A 9 -7.96 12.73 -7.41
C GLU A 9 -8.30 12.07 -8.75
N THR A 10 -7.94 12.73 -9.85
CA THR A 10 -8.08 12.20 -11.21
C THR A 10 -7.22 10.95 -11.41
N ILE A 11 -5.98 10.94 -10.89
CA ILE A 11 -5.09 9.78 -10.93
C ILE A 11 -5.62 8.62 -10.06
N ILE A 12 -6.25 8.91 -8.92
CA ILE A 12 -6.88 7.90 -8.06
C ILE A 12 -8.10 7.28 -8.76
N GLN A 13 -8.95 8.09 -9.39
CA GLN A 13 -10.09 7.59 -10.17
C GLN A 13 -9.64 6.76 -11.38
N LEU A 14 -8.59 7.18 -12.10
CA LEU A 14 -8.04 6.43 -13.22
C LEU A 14 -7.45 5.08 -12.77
N ARG A 15 -6.81 5.03 -11.59
CA ARG A 15 -6.35 3.77 -10.97
C ARG A 15 -7.52 2.87 -10.55
N ARG A 16 -8.63 3.45 -10.08
CA ARG A 16 -9.86 2.70 -9.77
C ARG A 16 -10.46 2.08 -11.03
N GLN A 17 -10.52 2.82 -12.14
CA GLN A 17 -11.05 2.32 -13.41
C GLN A 17 -10.17 1.25 -14.06
N MET A 18 -8.85 1.48 -14.18
CA MET A 18 -7.93 0.49 -14.75
C MET A 18 -7.93 -0.82 -13.94
N ARG A 19 -8.09 -0.72 -12.62
CA ARG A 19 -8.16 -1.90 -11.75
C ARG A 19 -9.47 -2.67 -11.91
N LYS A 20 -10.62 -1.98 -12.09
CA LYS A 20 -11.90 -2.63 -12.42
C LYS A 20 -11.84 -3.35 -13.77
N GLN A 21 -11.28 -2.71 -14.79
CA GLN A 21 -11.13 -3.33 -16.13
C GLN A 21 -10.21 -4.55 -16.14
N LEU A 22 -9.17 -4.57 -15.29
CA LEU A 22 -8.29 -5.73 -15.16
C LEU A 22 -9.03 -6.93 -14.53
N ILE A 23 -9.91 -6.68 -13.56
CA ILE A 23 -10.74 -7.68 -12.91
C ILE A 23 -11.80 -8.23 -13.89
N GLU A 24 -12.45 -7.36 -14.68
CA GLU A 24 -13.39 -7.80 -15.72
C GLU A 24 -12.72 -8.67 -16.78
N LYS A 25 -11.51 -8.32 -17.22
CA LYS A 25 -10.76 -9.15 -18.19
C LYS A 25 -10.36 -10.51 -17.63
N LEU A 26 -10.10 -10.60 -16.33
CA LEU A 26 -9.80 -11.87 -15.66
C LEU A 26 -11.06 -12.74 -15.55
N ASN A 27 -12.21 -12.15 -15.24
CA ASN A 27 -13.49 -12.87 -15.19
C ASN A 27 -13.92 -13.44 -16.55
N VAL A 28 -13.77 -12.65 -17.64
CA VAL A 28 -14.12 -13.11 -19.01
C VAL A 28 -13.23 -14.25 -19.51
N SER A 29 -12.01 -14.35 -18.99
CA SER A 29 -11.08 -15.44 -19.36
C SER A 29 -11.38 -16.78 -18.68
N GLU A 30 -12.18 -16.79 -17.60
CA GLU A 30 -12.63 -18.01 -16.93
C GLU A 30 -13.94 -18.55 -17.51
N ASP A 31 -14.87 -17.69 -17.95
CA ASP A 31 -16.14 -18.10 -18.56
C ASP A 31 -15.94 -18.84 -19.91
N ASN A 32 -14.88 -18.50 -20.65
CA ASN A 32 -14.55 -19.18 -21.92
C ASN A 32 -13.85 -20.54 -21.77
N LYS A 33 -13.55 -21.00 -20.54
CA LYS A 33 -12.95 -22.32 -20.30
C LYS A 33 -13.95 -23.38 -19.82
N ASN A 34 -15.20 -23.02 -19.55
CA ASN A 34 -16.23 -23.91 -19.01
C ASN A 34 -17.45 -24.12 -19.93
N SER A 35 -17.28 -24.05 -21.26
CA SER A 35 -18.30 -24.52 -22.20
C SER A 35 -17.68 -25.42 -23.27
N GLY A 36 -17.70 -26.72 -23.02
CA GLY A 36 -17.25 -27.71 -23.99
C GLY A 36 -17.37 -29.12 -23.47
N HIS A 37 -18.60 -29.68 -23.49
CA HIS A 37 -18.91 -31.08 -23.81
C HIS A 37 -20.39 -31.40 -23.57
N SER A 38 -21.16 -31.53 -24.64
CA SER A 38 -22.23 -32.54 -24.80
C SER A 38 -22.72 -32.55 -26.25
N GLU A 39 -22.66 -33.73 -26.86
CA GLU A 39 -23.16 -34.05 -28.20
C GLU A 39 -24.71 -34.05 -28.26
N PRO A 40 -25.31 -33.95 -29.46
CA PRO A 40 -26.71 -33.58 -29.64
C PRO A 40 -27.63 -34.79 -29.73
N HIS A 41 -28.78 -34.70 -29.06
CA HIS A 41 -29.98 -35.46 -29.42
C HIS A 41 -31.04 -34.50 -29.95
N THR A 42 -31.43 -34.78 -31.19
CA THR A 42 -32.61 -34.33 -31.93
C THR A 42 -33.91 -34.67 -31.21
N GLU A 43 -34.86 -33.74 -31.16
CA GLU A 43 -36.24 -33.97 -31.61
C GLU A 43 -37.07 -32.68 -31.67
N GLU A 44 -38.03 -32.71 -32.58
CA GLU A 44 -38.79 -31.61 -33.17
C GLU A 44 -40.07 -31.22 -32.42
N SER A 45 -40.42 -29.93 -32.57
CA SER A 45 -41.75 -29.40 -32.93
C SER A 45 -42.90 -29.20 -31.93
N SER A 46 -43.73 -28.22 -32.34
CA SER A 46 -45.06 -27.76 -31.90
C SER A 46 -45.07 -26.76 -30.74
N SER A 47 -45.29 -25.45 -30.92
CA SER A 47 -46.36 -24.66 -31.56
C SER A 47 -47.70 -24.67 -30.81
N GLU A 48 -48.02 -23.55 -30.14
CA GLU A 48 -49.34 -22.85 -30.06
C GLU A 48 -49.21 -21.76 -28.97
N ALA A 49 -49.19 -20.45 -29.28
CA ALA A 49 -50.22 -19.55 -29.81
C ALA A 49 -51.19 -18.97 -28.76
N LYS A 50 -51.00 -17.65 -28.53
CA LYS A 50 -52.02 -16.61 -28.24
C LYS A 50 -52.63 -16.64 -26.80
N THR A 51 -52.87 -15.53 -26.10
CA THR A 51 -53.41 -14.24 -26.58
C THR A 51 -53.32 -13.16 -25.48
N ASN A 52 -52.95 -11.93 -25.89
CA ASN A 52 -53.61 -10.61 -25.64
C ASN A 52 -53.91 -10.15 -24.20
N LYS A 53 -53.68 -8.90 -23.76
CA LYS A 53 -53.85 -7.53 -24.30
C LYS A 53 -53.42 -6.60 -23.12
N SER A 54 -53.11 -5.30 -23.18
CA SER A 54 -53.17 -4.22 -24.15
C SER A 54 -52.33 -3.04 -23.60
N ILE A 55 -51.89 -2.19 -24.52
CA ILE A 55 -51.11 -0.96 -24.40
C ILE A 55 -51.94 0.21 -23.82
N LYS A 56 -51.22 1.18 -23.21
CA LYS A 56 -51.41 2.66 -23.10
C LYS A 56 -51.25 3.11 -21.63
N GLY A 57 -50.56 4.18 -21.26
CA GLY A 57 -49.94 5.27 -22.01
C GLY A 57 -48.97 6.07 -21.13
N ILE A 58 -48.37 7.06 -21.77
CA ILE A 58 -47.31 7.98 -21.32
C ILE A 58 -47.80 8.87 -20.17
N GLU A 59 -46.95 9.11 -19.17
CA GLU A 59 -46.84 10.43 -18.52
C GLU A 59 -45.40 10.69 -18.05
N VAL A 60 -44.83 11.79 -18.56
CA VAL A 60 -43.52 12.35 -18.19
C VAL A 60 -43.80 13.54 -17.30
N THR A 61 -43.33 13.52 -16.05
CA THR A 61 -43.16 14.73 -15.25
C THR A 61 -41.91 14.65 -14.38
N GLN A 62 -40.90 15.39 -14.84
CA GLN A 62 -39.95 16.23 -14.10
C GLN A 62 -39.64 15.84 -12.65
N ASN A 63 -38.43 15.34 -12.40
CA ASN A 63 -37.84 15.32 -11.06
C ASN A 63 -36.74 16.37 -10.91
N ILE A 64 -37.04 17.24 -9.95
CA ILE A 64 -36.32 18.33 -9.30
C ILE A 64 -34.85 18.00 -8.99
N SER A 65 -34.00 19.01 -9.21
CA SER A 65 -32.58 19.03 -8.87
C SER A 65 -32.32 18.73 -7.39
N LYS A 66 -31.53 17.68 -7.09
CA LYS A 66 -30.90 17.53 -5.78
C LYS A 66 -29.58 18.30 -5.76
N GLN A 67 -29.55 19.32 -4.91
CA GLN A 67 -28.37 20.08 -4.53
C GLN A 67 -27.28 19.12 -4.03
N VAL A 68 -26.12 19.21 -4.66
CA VAL A 68 -24.87 18.59 -4.20
C VAL A 68 -24.29 19.51 -3.13
N THR A 69 -24.38 19.10 -1.87
CA THR A 69 -23.66 19.74 -0.77
C THR A 69 -22.21 19.24 -0.77
N ASP A 70 -21.32 20.16 -1.10
CA ASP A 70 -19.87 20.03 -1.16
C ASP A 70 -19.27 19.80 0.24
N MET A 71 -18.63 18.65 0.45
CA MET A 71 -18.00 18.25 1.72
C MET A 71 -16.52 18.68 1.85
N PHE A 72 -16.02 19.58 1.00
CA PHE A 72 -14.63 20.07 1.05
C PHE A 72 -14.48 21.59 1.25
N ALA A 73 -15.49 22.27 1.80
CA ALA A 73 -15.32 23.66 2.23
C ALA A 73 -14.58 23.75 3.58
N GLU A 74 -13.31 24.16 3.55
CA GLU A 74 -12.60 24.67 4.73
C GLU A 74 -13.27 25.96 5.22
N LYS A 75 -13.73 25.98 6.48
CA LYS A 75 -13.75 27.17 7.35
C LYS A 75 -14.00 26.79 8.81
N ASP A 76 -13.08 27.22 9.65
CA ASP A 76 -13.22 27.31 11.11
C ASP A 76 -14.35 28.30 11.46
N ASP A 77 -15.22 27.93 12.41
CA ASP A 77 -15.71 28.79 13.49
C ASP A 77 -16.50 27.98 14.54
N PHE A 78 -16.20 28.25 15.81
CA PHE A 78 -16.90 27.76 17.02
C PHE A 78 -18.30 28.39 17.13
N ASP A 79 -19.37 27.61 17.40
CA ASP A 79 -20.17 27.70 18.64
C ASP A 79 -21.53 26.94 18.63
N SER A 80 -21.79 26.30 19.78
CA SER A 80 -23.05 25.95 20.49
C SER A 80 -24.35 25.50 19.79
N ASN A 81 -24.86 24.37 20.31
CA ASN A 81 -26.27 23.98 20.56
C ASN A 81 -27.22 23.73 19.37
N THR A 82 -27.77 22.50 19.28
CA THR A 82 -29.06 22.12 19.90
C THR A 82 -29.49 20.74 19.40
N THR A 83 -29.72 19.82 20.35
CA THR A 83 -30.36 18.52 20.14
C THR A 83 -31.80 18.69 19.66
N SER A 84 -32.16 18.03 18.56
CA SER A 84 -33.57 17.78 18.20
C SER A 84 -33.79 16.29 17.98
N ASN A 85 -34.55 15.73 18.92
CA ASN A 85 -35.13 14.39 18.86
C ASN A 85 -35.99 14.26 17.60
N VAL A 86 -35.74 13.21 16.81
CA VAL A 86 -36.75 12.64 15.92
C VAL A 86 -36.82 11.15 16.21
N THR A 87 -37.72 10.81 17.12
CA THR A 87 -38.25 9.46 17.30
C THR A 87 -39.17 9.16 16.12
N HIS A 88 -38.76 8.26 15.23
CA HIS A 88 -39.70 7.52 14.40
C HIS A 88 -39.85 6.11 14.97
N ASN A 89 -41.05 5.88 15.51
CA ASN A 89 -41.63 4.57 15.75
C ASN A 89 -41.78 3.86 14.40
N ASP A 90 -41.15 2.72 14.24
CA ASP A 90 -41.57 1.68 13.29
C ASP A 90 -41.43 0.32 13.98
N ASN A 91 -42.45 0.00 14.78
CA ASN A 91 -42.75 -1.37 15.18
C ASN A 91 -43.66 -1.98 14.11
N GLU A 92 -43.07 -2.52 13.06
CA GLU A 92 -43.66 -3.63 12.29
C GLU A 92 -42.51 -4.53 11.81
N SER A 93 -42.40 -5.66 12.48
CA SER A 93 -41.44 -6.73 12.23
C SER A 93 -41.66 -7.32 10.83
N ASN A 94 -40.88 -6.86 9.86
CA ASN A 94 -40.70 -7.56 8.59
C ASN A 94 -39.83 -8.82 8.83
N LEU A 95 -40.48 -9.95 9.08
CA LEU A 95 -39.90 -11.30 9.19
C LEU A 95 -39.21 -11.83 7.90
N ASN A 96 -39.04 -10.99 6.87
CA ASN A 96 -38.38 -11.31 5.60
C ASN A 96 -37.28 -10.32 5.19
N LEU A 97 -36.79 -9.47 6.11
CA LEU A 97 -35.54 -8.73 5.90
C LEU A 97 -34.39 -9.72 6.09
N THR A 98 -33.89 -10.30 5.00
CA THR A 98 -32.60 -10.97 5.01
C THR A 98 -31.56 -9.97 5.52
N ASP A 99 -31.16 -10.12 6.78
CA ASP A 99 -29.80 -10.00 7.33
C ASP A 99 -28.71 -9.50 6.37
N ASN A 100 -28.89 -8.31 5.78
CA ASN A 100 -27.91 -7.76 4.86
C ASN A 100 -26.85 -7.03 5.69
N TRP A 101 -25.96 -7.84 6.26
CA TRP A 101 -24.78 -7.40 7.00
C TRP A 101 -23.72 -6.76 6.10
N ASP A 102 -23.94 -6.86 4.79
CA ASP A 102 -23.05 -6.42 3.72
C ASP A 102 -23.61 -5.17 3.03
N ASP A 103 -22.75 -4.26 2.62
CA ASP A 103 -23.11 -3.15 1.73
C ASP A 103 -23.25 -3.63 0.27
N THR A 104 -23.66 -2.73 -0.63
CA THR A 104 -23.82 -3.04 -2.07
C THR A 104 -22.52 -3.48 -2.75
N ASP A 105 -21.38 -3.19 -2.14
CA ASP A 105 -20.07 -3.60 -2.60
C ASP A 105 -19.60 -4.90 -1.89
N GLY A 106 -20.32 -5.46 -0.92
CA GLY A 106 -19.91 -6.66 -0.19
C GLY A 106 -18.92 -6.38 0.95
N TYR A 107 -18.87 -5.16 1.48
CA TYR A 107 -18.18 -4.86 2.73
C TYR A 107 -19.10 -5.07 3.92
N TYR A 108 -18.55 -5.55 5.03
CA TYR A 108 -19.28 -5.62 6.29
C TYR A 108 -19.67 -4.21 6.77
N VAL A 109 -20.96 -4.02 7.06
CA VAL A 109 -21.49 -2.77 7.62
C VAL A 109 -21.09 -2.67 9.10
N ILE A 110 -20.04 -1.89 9.36
CA ILE A 110 -19.49 -1.71 10.71
C ILE A 110 -20.35 -0.72 11.51
N ARG A 111 -20.76 -1.12 12.71
CA ARG A 111 -21.39 -0.24 13.71
C ARG A 111 -20.54 -0.21 14.97
N ILE A 112 -20.27 1.00 15.48
CA ILE A 112 -19.50 1.16 16.72
C ILE A 112 -20.35 0.63 17.88
N GLY A 113 -19.76 -0.20 18.74
CA GLY A 113 -20.45 -0.89 19.83
C GLY A 113 -20.88 -2.32 19.50
N ASP A 114 -20.90 -2.71 18.22
CA ASP A 114 -21.22 -4.10 17.85
C ASP A 114 -20.18 -5.09 18.41
N VAL A 115 -20.65 -6.29 18.74
CA VAL A 115 -19.79 -7.39 19.18
C VAL A 115 -19.56 -8.36 18.02
N ILE A 116 -18.30 -8.53 17.66
CA ILE A 116 -17.83 -9.49 16.66
C ILE A 116 -17.40 -10.79 17.35
N ASN A 117 -17.76 -11.93 16.76
CA ASN A 117 -17.43 -13.27 17.28
C ASN A 117 -17.80 -13.47 18.76
N ASN A 118 -18.88 -12.83 19.21
CA ASN A 118 -19.36 -12.82 20.61
C ASN A 118 -18.31 -12.42 21.67
N ARG A 119 -17.20 -11.80 21.27
CA ARG A 119 -16.05 -11.50 22.15
C ARG A 119 -15.48 -10.11 21.96
N TYR A 120 -15.46 -9.60 20.72
CA TYR A 120 -14.75 -8.37 20.40
C TYR A 120 -15.70 -7.19 20.20
N THR A 121 -15.69 -6.23 21.10
CA THR A 121 -16.54 -5.03 21.00
C THR A 121 -15.86 -3.97 20.13
N ILE A 122 -16.47 -3.58 19.01
CA ILE A 122 -15.93 -2.55 18.10
C ILE A 122 -15.92 -1.19 18.79
N LYS A 123 -14.77 -0.53 18.81
CA LYS A 123 -14.59 0.81 19.43
C LYS A 123 -14.37 1.91 18.40
N SER A 124 -13.61 1.64 17.35
CA SER A 124 -13.38 2.62 16.28
C SER A 124 -13.00 1.96 14.97
N ILE A 125 -13.22 2.68 13.88
CA ILE A 125 -12.74 2.30 12.54
C ILE A 125 -11.32 2.87 12.39
N LEU A 126 -10.35 2.02 12.07
CA LEU A 126 -8.95 2.41 11.86
C LEU A 126 -8.67 2.71 10.38
N GLY A 127 -9.34 2.01 9.47
CA GLY A 127 -9.18 2.25 8.04
C GLY A 127 -10.20 1.50 7.20
N GLN A 128 -10.56 2.11 6.07
CA GLN A 128 -11.40 1.52 5.04
C GLN A 128 -10.54 1.36 3.77
N GLY A 129 -10.31 0.11 3.37
CA GLY A 129 -9.49 -0.24 2.23
C GLY A 129 -10.31 -0.82 1.08
N VAL A 130 -9.65 -0.99 -0.08
CA VAL A 130 -10.28 -1.64 -1.25
C VAL A 130 -10.54 -3.13 -1.00
N PHE A 131 -9.82 -3.74 -0.06
CA PHE A 131 -9.87 -5.19 0.20
C PHE A 131 -10.55 -5.55 1.51
N ALA A 132 -10.48 -4.66 2.50
CA ALA A 132 -10.87 -4.95 3.86
C ALA A 132 -11.11 -3.66 4.63
N ASN A 133 -11.94 -3.77 5.67
CA ASN A 133 -12.07 -2.74 6.69
C ASN A 133 -11.28 -3.18 7.92
N VAL A 134 -10.58 -2.24 8.56
CA VAL A 134 -9.83 -2.50 9.78
C VAL A 134 -10.48 -1.73 10.92
N VAL A 135 -10.83 -2.45 11.98
CA VAL A 135 -11.42 -1.88 13.18
C VAL A 135 -10.53 -2.12 14.38
N ARG A 136 -10.58 -1.19 15.34
CA ARG A 136 -10.07 -1.41 16.69
C ARG A 136 -11.23 -1.97 17.52
N ALA A 137 -11.00 -3.12 18.14
CA ALA A 137 -11.95 -3.75 19.04
C ALA A 137 -11.32 -3.99 20.40
N GLN A 138 -12.17 -4.09 21.42
CA GLN A 138 -11.80 -4.48 22.77
C GLN A 138 -12.13 -5.95 22.98
N ASP A 139 -11.19 -6.71 23.50
CA ASP A 139 -11.36 -8.12 23.82
C ASP A 139 -12.02 -8.29 25.19
N ASN A 140 -13.28 -8.72 25.22
CA ASN A 140 -14.04 -8.84 26.46
C ASN A 140 -13.61 -10.04 27.33
N GLU A 141 -12.83 -10.99 26.79
CA GLU A 141 -12.39 -12.19 27.52
C GLU A 141 -10.95 -12.08 28.04
N ASP A 142 -10.02 -11.57 27.22
CA ASP A 142 -8.60 -11.43 27.59
C ASP A 142 -8.30 -10.02 28.13
N GLY A 143 -8.56 -9.80 29.42
CA GLY A 143 -8.02 -8.65 30.15
C GLY A 143 -8.49 -7.26 29.69
N ASN A 144 -9.49 -7.19 28.80
CA ASN A 144 -9.98 -5.95 28.19
C ASN A 144 -8.96 -5.25 27.26
N ASP A 145 -8.01 -6.01 26.72
CA ASP A 145 -6.98 -5.51 25.80
C ASP A 145 -7.56 -5.11 24.42
N TYR A 146 -6.84 -4.24 23.72
CA TYR A 146 -7.24 -3.78 22.39
C TYR A 146 -6.61 -4.64 21.29
N VAL A 147 -7.43 -5.02 20.31
CA VAL A 147 -7.03 -5.77 19.12
C VAL A 147 -7.41 -5.01 17.85
N ALA A 148 -6.68 -5.28 16.77
CA ALA A 148 -7.07 -4.85 15.43
C ALA A 148 -7.71 -6.02 14.69
N ILE A 149 -8.90 -5.81 14.13
CA ILE A 149 -9.61 -6.81 13.34
C ILE A 149 -9.69 -6.33 11.89
N LYS A 150 -9.06 -7.06 10.98
CA LYS A 150 -9.13 -6.84 9.53
C LYS A 150 -10.25 -7.72 8.98
N ILE A 151 -11.38 -7.10 8.64
CA ILE A 151 -12.59 -7.73 8.10
C ILE A 151 -12.50 -7.70 6.58
N ILE A 152 -12.31 -8.87 5.98
CA ILE A 152 -12.14 -9.03 4.52
C ILE A 152 -13.48 -8.87 3.83
N ARG A 153 -13.49 -8.14 2.70
CA ARG A 153 -14.67 -8.01 1.83
C ARG A 153 -15.17 -9.39 1.41
N ASN A 154 -16.48 -9.59 1.41
CA ASN A 154 -17.13 -10.84 1.03
C ASN A 154 -17.03 -11.03 -0.50
N ASN A 155 -15.91 -11.59 -0.94
CA ASN A 155 -15.57 -11.84 -2.34
C ASN A 155 -14.58 -13.01 -2.42
N ASP A 156 -14.84 -13.98 -3.29
CA ASP A 156 -14.05 -15.21 -3.41
C ASP A 156 -12.56 -14.96 -3.69
N LEU A 157 -12.23 -13.99 -4.55
CA LEU A 157 -10.85 -13.62 -4.83
C LEU A 157 -10.19 -13.06 -3.56
N MET A 158 -10.89 -12.19 -2.84
CA MET A 158 -10.37 -11.60 -1.60
C MET A 158 -10.15 -12.67 -0.55
N TYR A 159 -11.13 -13.56 -0.35
CA TYR A 159 -11.02 -14.70 0.55
C TYR A 159 -9.78 -15.56 0.25
N ARG A 160 -9.60 -15.98 -1.02
CA ARG A 160 -8.43 -16.78 -1.45
C ARG A 160 -7.11 -16.05 -1.21
N THR A 161 -7.03 -14.75 -1.52
CA THR A 161 -5.82 -13.95 -1.26
C THR A 161 -5.53 -13.80 0.23
N SER A 162 -6.56 -13.63 1.06
CA SER A 162 -6.41 -13.52 2.51
C SER A 162 -6.02 -14.84 3.17
N LEU A 163 -6.39 -15.99 2.61
CA LEU A 163 -5.86 -17.29 3.07
C LEU A 163 -4.33 -17.39 2.86
N LYS A 164 -3.80 -16.85 1.77
CA LYS A 164 -2.34 -16.76 1.55
C LYS A 164 -1.69 -15.84 2.58
N GLU A 165 -2.31 -14.69 2.87
CA GLU A 165 -1.87 -13.76 3.92
C GLU A 165 -1.82 -14.46 5.30
N ILE A 166 -2.87 -15.21 5.66
CA ILE A 166 -2.94 -15.96 6.93
C ILE A 166 -1.82 -17.01 7.01
N ALA A 167 -1.54 -17.73 5.91
CA ALA A 167 -0.46 -18.72 5.89
C ALA A 167 0.90 -18.07 6.17
N ILE A 168 1.18 -16.93 5.54
CA ILE A 168 2.40 -16.14 5.75
C ILE A 168 2.50 -15.64 7.19
N LEU A 169 1.41 -15.06 7.72
CA LEU A 169 1.37 -14.54 9.10
C LEU A 169 1.59 -15.64 10.15
N LYS A 170 1.04 -16.84 9.93
CA LYS A 170 1.29 -18.00 10.80
C LYS A 170 2.77 -18.40 10.80
N GLU A 171 3.40 -18.46 9.63
CA GLU A 171 4.81 -18.80 9.51
C GLU A 171 5.70 -17.76 10.20
N ILE A 172 5.40 -16.47 10.03
CA ILE A 172 6.09 -15.36 10.72
C ILE A 172 5.97 -15.53 12.24
N ARG A 173 4.76 -15.78 12.77
CA ARG A 173 4.54 -15.98 14.20
C ARG A 173 5.32 -17.18 14.75
N GLN A 174 5.34 -18.30 14.03
CA GLN A 174 6.07 -19.49 14.43
C GLN A 174 7.59 -19.25 14.47
N ALA A 175 8.10 -18.43 13.56
CA ALA A 175 9.52 -18.13 13.47
C ALA A 175 10.00 -17.05 14.45
N ASP A 176 9.09 -16.25 15.02
CA ASP A 176 9.38 -15.20 15.99
C ASP A 176 8.45 -15.24 17.22
N PRO A 177 8.54 -16.30 18.05
CA PRO A 177 7.70 -16.42 19.25
C PRO A 177 7.97 -15.31 20.28
N ASP A 178 9.19 -14.76 20.30
CA ASP A 178 9.61 -13.71 21.23
C ASP A 178 9.31 -12.28 20.73
N ASN A 179 8.70 -12.14 19.55
CA ASN A 179 8.34 -10.84 18.95
C ASN A 179 9.52 -9.87 18.74
N LYS A 180 10.70 -10.39 18.39
CA LYS A 180 11.97 -9.65 18.26
C LYS A 180 12.22 -9.04 16.87
N TYR A 181 11.43 -9.41 15.87
CA TYR A 181 11.67 -9.05 14.47
C TYR A 181 10.62 -8.09 13.89
N HIS A 182 9.88 -7.37 14.74
CA HIS A 182 9.12 -6.19 14.30
C HIS A 182 8.12 -6.43 13.15
N CYS A 183 7.59 -7.66 13.01
CA CYS A 183 6.42 -7.92 12.19
C CYS A 183 5.17 -7.88 13.07
N VAL A 184 4.02 -7.53 12.49
CA VAL A 184 2.74 -7.50 13.21
C VAL A 184 2.42 -8.88 13.81
N GLN A 185 2.01 -8.90 15.07
CA GLN A 185 1.57 -10.15 15.71
C GLN A 185 0.19 -10.55 15.21
N PHE A 186 0.10 -11.80 14.77
CA PHE A 186 -1.13 -12.44 14.32
C PHE A 186 -1.68 -13.34 15.42
N PHE A 187 -2.84 -13.00 15.99
CA PHE A 187 -3.44 -13.77 17.07
C PHE A 187 -4.29 -14.93 16.57
N GLY A 188 -4.95 -14.76 15.42
CA GLY A 188 -5.78 -15.80 14.82
C GLY A 188 -6.68 -15.25 13.73
N TYR A 189 -7.61 -16.08 13.27
CA TYR A 189 -8.64 -15.69 12.32
C TYR A 189 -9.94 -16.42 12.64
N PHE A 190 -11.06 -15.85 12.22
CA PHE A 190 -12.38 -16.45 12.38
C PHE A 190 -13.31 -15.97 11.25
N MET A 191 -14.44 -16.65 11.09
CA MET A 191 -15.51 -16.21 10.19
C MET A 191 -16.59 -15.49 10.98
N HIS A 192 -17.05 -14.35 10.50
CA HIS A 192 -18.16 -13.61 11.11
C HIS A 192 -19.10 -13.14 10.00
N LYS A 193 -20.33 -13.68 9.98
CA LYS A 193 -21.40 -13.27 9.04
C LYS A 193 -20.93 -13.27 7.57
N GLY A 194 -20.26 -14.35 7.14
CA GLY A 194 -19.74 -14.48 5.77
C GLY A 194 -18.37 -13.82 5.51
N HIS A 195 -17.91 -12.95 6.40
CA HIS A 195 -16.60 -12.30 6.28
C HIS A 195 -15.50 -13.07 7.00
N LEU A 196 -14.35 -13.20 6.33
CA LEU A 196 -13.11 -13.64 6.97
C LEU A 196 -12.52 -12.49 7.78
N CYS A 197 -12.21 -12.73 9.05
CA CYS A 197 -11.67 -11.73 9.97
C CYS A 197 -10.29 -12.17 10.46
N LEU A 198 -9.28 -11.31 10.31
CA LEU A 198 -7.94 -11.54 10.86
C LEU A 198 -7.80 -10.74 12.15
N LEU A 199 -7.33 -11.40 13.20
CA LEU A 199 -7.08 -10.83 14.52
C LEU A 199 -5.59 -10.53 14.69
N LEU A 200 -5.27 -9.26 14.90
CA LEU A 200 -3.92 -8.70 14.92
C LEU A 200 -3.69 -7.86 16.19
N GLU A 201 -2.43 -7.63 16.55
CA GLU A 201 -2.09 -6.64 17.58
C GLU A 201 -2.61 -5.24 17.21
N SER A 202 -3.19 -4.52 18.18
CA SER A 202 -3.61 -3.15 17.98
C SER A 202 -2.42 -2.20 18.08
N LEU A 203 -2.17 -1.44 17.02
CA LEU A 203 -1.15 -0.37 16.99
C LEU A 203 -1.83 1.00 16.92
N HIS A 204 -1.05 2.06 17.12
CA HIS A 204 -1.61 3.39 17.33
C HIS A 204 -1.81 4.16 16.02
N MET A 205 -0.77 4.27 15.18
CA MET A 205 -0.85 4.99 13.90
C MET A 205 0.17 4.46 12.90
N ASP A 206 -0.03 4.75 11.64
CA ASP A 206 0.91 4.47 10.57
C ASP A 206 2.05 5.49 10.49
N LEU A 207 3.16 5.11 9.87
CA LEU A 207 4.36 5.91 9.74
C LEU A 207 4.14 7.10 8.79
N ARG A 208 3.21 7.02 7.84
CA ARG A 208 2.81 8.17 7.00
C ARG A 208 2.25 9.30 7.88
N SER A 209 1.38 8.97 8.81
CA SER A 209 0.79 9.88 9.79
C SER A 209 1.87 10.48 10.71
N VAL A 210 2.84 9.67 11.16
CA VAL A 210 4.00 10.16 11.92
C VAL A 210 4.80 11.19 11.12
N ILE A 211 5.13 10.89 9.87
CA ILE A 211 5.92 11.78 9.00
C ILE A 211 5.15 13.09 8.74
N LYS A 212 3.84 13.03 8.47
CA LYS A 212 3.00 14.22 8.28
C LYS A 212 2.94 15.10 9.53
N LYS A 213 2.80 14.49 10.72
CA LYS A 213 2.63 15.21 11.99
C LYS A 213 3.94 15.80 12.53
N TYR A 214 5.04 15.06 12.43
CA TYR A 214 6.31 15.42 13.08
C TYR A 214 7.43 15.78 12.11
N GLY A 215 7.30 15.46 10.83
CA GLY A 215 8.38 15.57 9.85
C GLY A 215 8.03 16.38 8.60
N LYS A 216 6.96 17.20 8.62
CA LYS A 216 6.55 17.98 7.45
C LYS A 216 7.72 18.84 6.94
N HIS A 217 8.22 18.48 5.76
CA HIS A 217 9.37 19.08 5.06
C HIS A 217 10.76 18.97 5.72
N HIS A 218 10.87 18.31 6.89
CA HIS A 218 12.12 18.22 7.66
C HIS A 218 12.48 16.81 8.16
N GLY A 219 11.60 15.82 7.94
CA GLY A 219 11.80 14.46 8.43
C GLY A 219 11.67 14.31 9.96
N ILE A 220 11.74 13.07 10.44
CA ILE A 220 11.69 12.77 11.88
C ILE A 220 13.06 12.97 12.54
N ASN A 221 13.07 13.06 13.88
CA ASN A 221 14.31 13.17 14.65
C ASN A 221 15.28 12.02 14.33
N LEU A 222 16.58 12.33 14.23
CA LEU A 222 17.63 11.39 13.83
C LEU A 222 17.70 10.13 14.71
N LYS A 223 17.44 10.24 16.02
CA LYS A 223 17.42 9.05 16.92
C LYS A 223 16.26 8.12 16.60
N ALA A 224 15.08 8.70 16.34
CA ALA A 224 13.91 7.93 15.91
C ALA A 224 14.15 7.30 14.52
N LEU A 225 14.77 8.04 13.60
CA LEU A 225 15.16 7.54 12.27
C LEU A 225 16.08 6.31 12.37
N ILE A 226 17.14 6.38 13.17
CA ILE A 226 18.08 5.25 13.37
C ILE A 226 17.34 4.06 13.99
N SER A 227 16.55 4.30 15.04
CA SER A 227 15.77 3.27 15.72
C SER A 227 14.80 2.58 14.76
N TYR A 228 13.96 3.33 14.05
CA TYR A 228 12.99 2.78 13.09
C TYR A 228 13.67 2.08 11.91
N SER A 229 14.78 2.61 11.40
CA SER A 229 15.56 1.95 10.35
C SER A 229 16.06 0.58 10.81
N ARG A 230 16.58 0.49 12.05
CA ARG A 230 17.02 -0.79 12.63
C ARG A 230 15.86 -1.77 12.77
N GLN A 231 14.72 -1.32 13.29
CA GLN A 231 13.53 -2.17 13.49
C GLN A 231 12.97 -2.69 12.17
N LEU A 232 12.90 -1.85 11.13
CA LEU A 232 12.49 -2.25 9.79
C LEU A 232 13.46 -3.27 9.18
N LEU A 233 14.77 -3.07 9.32
CA LEU A 233 15.78 -4.01 8.85
C LEU A 233 15.74 -5.36 9.61
N LEU A 234 15.35 -5.36 10.89
CA LEU A 234 15.10 -6.59 11.63
C LEU A 234 13.91 -7.37 11.03
N ALA A 235 12.80 -6.69 10.69
CA ALA A 235 11.68 -7.31 9.99
C ALA A 235 12.12 -7.94 8.67
N LEU A 236 12.86 -7.21 7.84
CA LEU A 236 13.39 -7.74 6.58
C LEU A 236 14.31 -8.95 6.76
N ARG A 237 15.06 -9.01 7.87
CA ARG A 237 15.93 -10.15 8.16
C ARG A 237 15.11 -11.42 8.39
N LEU A 238 13.98 -11.31 9.11
CA LEU A 238 13.07 -12.44 9.30
C LEU A 238 12.44 -12.87 7.96
N LEU A 239 11.90 -11.92 7.20
CA LEU A 239 11.27 -12.23 5.90
C LEU A 239 12.25 -12.93 4.95
N LYS A 240 13.49 -12.42 4.87
CA LYS A 240 14.55 -13.06 4.09
C LYS A 240 14.83 -14.50 4.55
N LYS A 241 14.89 -14.75 5.87
CA LYS A 241 15.12 -16.09 6.43
C LYS A 241 13.99 -17.06 6.05
N LEU A 242 12.75 -16.59 6.00
CA LEU A 242 11.56 -17.36 5.64
C LEU A 242 11.31 -17.43 4.13
N GLY A 243 12.15 -16.80 3.32
CA GLY A 243 11.96 -16.72 1.87
C GLY A 243 10.70 -15.98 1.45
N ILE A 244 10.23 -15.02 2.27
CA ILE A 244 9.06 -14.18 2.02
C ILE A 244 9.51 -12.85 1.43
N ILE A 245 8.76 -12.37 0.43
CA ILE A 245 8.85 -11.02 -0.12
C ILE A 245 7.57 -10.30 0.28
N HIS A 246 7.67 -9.15 0.94
CA HIS A 246 6.51 -8.35 1.36
C HIS A 246 5.86 -7.65 0.17
N ALA A 247 6.68 -7.09 -0.73
CA ALA A 247 6.25 -6.46 -1.98
C ALA A 247 5.30 -5.25 -1.85
N ASP A 248 5.16 -4.63 -0.67
CA ASP A 248 4.41 -3.37 -0.51
C ASP A 248 4.87 -2.56 0.72
N ILE A 249 6.18 -2.50 0.94
CA ILE A 249 6.76 -1.70 2.04
C ILE A 249 6.68 -0.23 1.68
N LYS A 250 5.99 0.52 2.54
CA LYS A 250 5.80 1.98 2.46
C LYS A 250 5.37 2.49 3.84
N PRO A 251 5.47 3.81 4.12
CA PRO A 251 5.05 4.37 5.40
C PRO A 251 3.62 4.01 5.82
N ASP A 252 2.71 3.82 4.87
CA ASP A 252 1.30 3.51 5.12
C ASP A 252 1.09 2.07 5.68
N ASN A 253 2.03 1.15 5.41
CA ASN A 253 1.98 -0.25 5.86
C ASN A 253 2.93 -0.54 7.04
N ILE A 254 3.47 0.52 7.63
CA ILE A 254 4.35 0.44 8.80
C ILE A 254 3.67 1.18 9.93
N LEU A 255 3.37 0.46 11.01
CA LEU A 255 2.65 1.00 12.15
C LEU A 255 3.58 1.22 13.33
N VAL A 256 3.24 2.18 14.19
CA VAL A 256 3.95 2.45 15.44
C VAL A 256 3.02 2.30 16.64
N ASN A 257 3.59 1.91 17.78
CA ASN A 257 2.85 1.86 19.04
C ASN A 257 2.58 3.29 19.59
N GLU A 258 1.76 3.37 20.64
CA GLU A 258 1.35 4.65 21.25
C GLU A 258 2.55 5.50 21.72
N LYS A 259 3.54 4.83 22.33
CA LYS A 259 4.80 5.42 22.80
C LYS A 259 5.75 5.81 21.65
N LYS A 260 5.46 5.43 20.40
CA LYS A 260 6.26 5.71 19.19
C LYS A 260 7.71 5.24 19.31
N ASN A 261 7.98 4.22 20.13
CA ASN A 261 9.31 3.64 20.26
C ASN A 261 9.44 2.28 19.56
N ILE A 262 8.31 1.65 19.23
CA ILE A 262 8.24 0.36 18.52
C ILE A 262 7.51 0.57 17.19
N LEU A 263 8.15 0.07 16.14
CA LEU A 263 7.68 -0.02 14.77
C LEU A 263 7.34 -1.48 14.46
N LYS A 264 6.27 -1.70 13.71
CA LYS A 264 5.84 -3.00 13.19
C LYS A 264 5.52 -2.92 11.70
N LEU A 265 6.07 -3.85 10.93
CA LEU A 265 5.70 -4.06 9.53
C LEU A 265 4.38 -4.82 9.45
N CYS A 266 3.43 -4.28 8.69
CA CYS A 266 2.05 -4.74 8.60
C CYS A 266 1.61 -4.92 7.13
N ASP A 267 0.43 -5.51 6.94
CA ASP A 267 -0.23 -5.76 5.65
C ASP A 267 0.55 -6.69 4.70
N PHE A 268 0.38 -8.00 4.94
CA PHE A 268 1.01 -9.07 4.15
C PHE A 268 0.13 -9.54 3.00
N GLY A 269 -0.92 -8.79 2.63
CA GLY A 269 -1.85 -9.16 1.56
C GLY A 269 -1.22 -9.21 0.16
N SER A 270 -0.08 -8.55 -0.04
CA SER A 270 0.70 -8.61 -1.29
C SER A 270 1.94 -9.51 -1.21
N ALA A 271 2.15 -10.17 -0.06
CA ALA A 271 3.37 -10.93 0.17
C ALA A 271 3.36 -12.27 -0.59
N THR A 272 4.54 -12.69 -1.06
CA THR A 272 4.72 -13.94 -1.83
C THR A 272 5.98 -14.68 -1.40
N LYS A 273 6.07 -15.97 -1.75
CA LYS A 273 7.30 -16.75 -1.60
C LYS A 273 8.27 -16.45 -2.74
N ASN A 274 9.57 -16.58 -2.48
CA ASN A 274 10.63 -16.32 -3.48
C ASN A 274 10.45 -17.13 -4.78
N ASP A 275 9.88 -18.32 -4.69
CA ASP A 275 9.79 -19.26 -5.81
C ASP A 275 8.51 -19.08 -6.65
N ASP A 276 7.52 -18.33 -6.14
CA ASP A 276 6.19 -18.15 -6.77
C ASP A 276 6.06 -16.83 -7.57
N ASN A 277 7.17 -16.32 -8.12
CA ASN A 277 7.20 -14.97 -8.69
C ASN A 277 7.04 -14.95 -10.21
N GLU A 278 5.81 -14.67 -10.67
CA GLU A 278 5.58 -14.27 -12.06
C GLU A 278 6.00 -12.81 -12.30
N PRO A 279 6.79 -12.51 -13.35
CA PRO A 279 7.20 -11.15 -13.64
C PRO A 279 6.01 -10.26 -14.01
N THR A 280 5.65 -9.34 -13.11
CA THR A 280 4.63 -8.32 -13.35
C THR A 280 5.22 -6.92 -13.11
N PRO A 281 5.03 -5.96 -14.04
CA PRO A 281 5.64 -4.63 -13.93
C PRO A 281 4.93 -3.71 -12.93
N TYR A 282 3.87 -4.20 -12.29
CA TYR A 282 3.02 -3.42 -11.39
C TYR A 282 3.01 -3.90 -9.93
N LEU A 283 3.83 -4.90 -9.59
CA LEU A 283 4.08 -5.27 -8.20
C LEU A 283 4.70 -4.08 -7.43
N VAL A 284 4.39 -3.96 -6.13
CA VAL A 284 4.82 -2.85 -5.26
C VAL A 284 4.17 -1.50 -5.61
N SER A 285 3.82 -0.72 -4.61
CA SER A 285 3.44 0.68 -4.77
C SER A 285 4.52 1.48 -5.54
N ARG A 286 4.12 2.17 -6.62
CA ARG A 286 5.04 2.73 -7.65
C ARG A 286 6.25 3.48 -7.09
N PHE A 287 6.06 4.38 -6.12
CA PHE A 287 7.15 5.21 -5.59
C PHE A 287 8.21 4.43 -4.79
N TYR A 288 7.88 3.21 -4.36
CA TYR A 288 8.75 2.31 -3.61
C TYR A 288 9.19 1.10 -4.46
N ARG A 289 8.81 1.07 -5.73
CA ARG A 289 9.03 -0.04 -6.65
C ARG A 289 10.49 -0.08 -7.12
N ALA A 290 11.12 -1.25 -7.03
CA ALA A 290 12.49 -1.48 -7.46
C ALA A 290 12.61 -1.52 -9.00
N PRO A 291 13.79 -1.18 -9.58
CA PRO A 291 13.99 -1.18 -11.03
C PRO A 291 13.82 -2.57 -11.66
N GLU A 292 14.22 -3.65 -10.97
CA GLU A 292 14.05 -5.02 -11.48
C GLU A 292 12.57 -5.39 -11.72
N ILE A 293 11.64 -4.85 -10.91
CA ILE A 293 10.20 -5.05 -11.12
C ILE A 293 9.77 -4.36 -12.41
N ILE A 294 10.16 -3.09 -12.58
CA ILE A 294 9.79 -2.30 -13.77
C ILE A 294 10.34 -2.94 -15.05
N LEU A 295 11.59 -3.40 -15.00
CA LEU A 295 12.27 -4.01 -16.15
C LEU A 295 11.87 -5.46 -16.40
N GLY A 296 11.16 -6.11 -15.46
CA GLY A 296 10.82 -7.53 -15.55
C GLY A 296 12.03 -8.44 -15.42
N VAL A 297 13.02 -8.05 -14.61
CA VAL A 297 14.17 -8.87 -14.23
C VAL A 297 13.74 -9.78 -13.08
N PRO A 298 14.16 -11.06 -13.06
CA PRO A 298 13.87 -11.95 -11.92
C PRO A 298 14.30 -11.32 -10.59
N TYR A 299 13.43 -11.38 -9.60
CA TYR A 299 13.59 -10.69 -8.33
C TYR A 299 13.39 -11.63 -7.15
N LYS A 300 13.89 -11.20 -5.99
CA LYS A 300 13.78 -11.88 -4.68
C LYS A 300 13.62 -10.79 -3.60
N HIS A 301 13.89 -11.12 -2.34
CA HIS A 301 13.93 -10.21 -1.18
C HIS A 301 14.66 -8.86 -1.38
N GLY A 302 15.52 -8.70 -2.39
CA GLY A 302 16.17 -7.42 -2.71
C GLY A 302 15.17 -6.28 -2.99
N VAL A 303 13.97 -6.58 -3.48
CA VAL A 303 12.95 -5.55 -3.76
C VAL A 303 12.48 -4.86 -2.48
N ASP A 304 12.37 -5.61 -1.38
CA ASP A 304 11.98 -5.06 -0.08
C ASP A 304 13.09 -4.18 0.52
N VAL A 305 14.37 -4.50 0.25
CA VAL A 305 15.51 -3.64 0.62
C VAL A 305 15.43 -2.29 -0.10
N TRP A 306 15.05 -2.28 -1.37
CA TRP A 306 14.85 -1.05 -2.13
C TRP A 306 13.70 -0.22 -1.55
N SER A 307 12.54 -0.84 -1.30
CA SER A 307 11.37 -0.17 -0.75
C SER A 307 11.64 0.38 0.67
N ALA A 308 12.40 -0.35 1.49
CA ALA A 308 12.85 0.12 2.79
C ALA A 308 13.78 1.33 2.66
N ALA A 309 14.69 1.37 1.69
CA ALA A 309 15.54 2.55 1.48
C ALA A 309 14.73 3.79 1.12
N CYS A 310 13.75 3.65 0.23
CA CYS A 310 12.83 4.74 -0.14
C CYS A 310 12.05 5.25 1.09
N THR A 311 11.60 4.32 1.95
CA THR A 311 10.90 4.64 3.20
C THR A 311 11.82 5.32 4.22
N ILE A 312 13.06 4.87 4.38
CA ILE A 312 14.05 5.48 5.28
C ILE A 312 14.41 6.89 4.82
N PHE A 313 14.62 7.09 3.53
CA PHE A 313 14.83 8.42 2.95
C PHE A 313 13.65 9.35 3.25
N GLU A 314 12.43 8.84 3.12
CA GLU A 314 11.23 9.62 3.37
C GLU A 314 11.04 9.95 4.86
N MET A 315 11.37 9.03 5.77
CA MET A 315 11.46 9.35 7.19
C MET A 315 12.47 10.46 7.45
N ALA A 316 13.62 10.46 6.77
CA ALA A 316 14.70 11.42 6.98
C ALA A 316 14.39 12.82 6.42
N THR A 317 13.57 12.92 5.38
CA THR A 317 13.36 14.20 4.65
C THR A 317 11.91 14.69 4.66
N GLY A 318 10.96 13.83 5.03
CA GLY A 318 9.53 14.06 4.85
C GLY A 318 9.10 14.11 3.38
N LYS A 319 9.94 13.63 2.45
CA LYS A 319 9.69 13.66 1.00
C LYS A 319 9.85 12.27 0.39
N ILE A 320 9.00 11.98 -0.59
CA ILE A 320 9.09 10.74 -1.37
C ILE A 320 10.39 10.74 -2.18
N MET A 321 11.15 9.65 -2.10
CA MET A 321 12.46 9.53 -2.74
C MET A 321 12.40 9.60 -4.28
N PHE A 322 11.40 8.96 -4.89
CA PHE A 322 11.21 8.92 -6.34
C PHE A 322 9.74 9.15 -6.69
N THR A 323 9.45 10.20 -7.46
CA THR A 323 8.09 10.70 -7.72
C THR A 323 7.64 10.52 -9.17
N GLY A 324 8.17 9.52 -9.87
CA GLY A 324 7.82 9.26 -11.27
C GLY A 324 6.34 8.91 -11.45
N SER A 325 5.63 9.65 -12.32
CA SER A 325 4.21 9.41 -12.59
C SER A 325 3.92 8.15 -13.44
N SER A 326 4.94 7.56 -14.05
CA SER A 326 4.87 6.29 -14.79
C SER A 326 6.10 5.42 -14.51
N ASN A 327 6.07 4.15 -14.89
CA ASN A 327 7.24 3.25 -14.78
C ASN A 327 8.47 3.82 -15.52
N ASN A 328 8.25 4.39 -16.72
CA ASN A 328 9.31 5.05 -17.47
C ASN A 328 9.88 6.26 -16.69
N LYS A 329 9.02 7.12 -16.14
CA LYS A 329 9.47 8.26 -15.32
C LYS A 329 10.16 7.84 -14.03
N MET A 330 9.77 6.70 -13.42
CA MET A 330 10.49 6.13 -12.28
C MET A 330 11.92 5.74 -12.66
N LEU A 331 12.12 5.07 -13.80
CA LEU A 331 13.47 4.75 -14.29
C LEU A 331 14.31 6.01 -14.52
N LYS A 332 13.70 7.09 -15.06
CA LYS A 332 14.35 8.40 -15.17
C LYS A 332 14.80 8.92 -13.80
N CYS A 333 13.93 8.91 -12.79
CA CYS A 333 14.28 9.32 -11.43
C CYS A 333 15.42 8.48 -10.83
N PHE A 334 15.49 7.19 -11.16
CA PHE A 334 16.60 6.32 -10.72
C PHE A 334 17.92 6.73 -11.39
N MET A 335 17.90 7.00 -12.69
CA MET A 335 19.10 7.41 -13.43
C MET A 335 19.57 8.83 -13.07
N ASP A 336 18.66 9.71 -12.64
CA ASP A 336 19.01 11.05 -12.14
C ASP A 336 19.84 10.98 -10.86
N LEU A 337 19.73 9.88 -10.11
CA LEU A 337 20.48 9.63 -8.89
C LEU A 337 21.68 8.71 -9.09
N LYS A 338 21.54 7.67 -9.91
CA LYS A 338 22.51 6.57 -10.03
C LYS A 338 23.23 6.51 -11.37
N GLY A 339 22.86 7.36 -12.32
CA GLY A 339 23.34 7.30 -13.69
C GLY A 339 22.68 6.17 -14.51
N LYS A 340 23.23 5.92 -15.70
CA LYS A 340 22.67 4.97 -16.68
C LYS A 340 22.68 3.52 -16.17
N PHE A 341 21.62 2.78 -16.48
CA PHE A 341 21.57 1.33 -16.28
C PHE A 341 22.65 0.61 -17.10
N SER A 342 23.30 -0.40 -16.52
CA SER A 342 24.27 -1.21 -17.25
C SER A 342 23.60 -2.03 -18.34
N SER A 343 24.26 -2.21 -19.49
CA SER A 343 23.74 -3.02 -20.60
C SER A 343 23.45 -4.46 -20.18
N ARG A 344 24.23 -4.99 -19.22
CA ARG A 344 24.02 -6.33 -18.65
C ARG A 344 22.68 -6.43 -17.92
N LEU A 345 22.28 -5.40 -17.17
CA LEU A 345 21.02 -5.37 -16.45
C LEU A 345 19.84 -5.19 -17.40
N ILE A 346 19.94 -4.27 -18.37
CA ILE A 346 18.90 -4.03 -19.38
C ILE A 346 18.57 -5.31 -20.16
N LYS A 347 19.60 -6.05 -20.59
CA LYS A 347 19.44 -7.30 -21.36
C LYS A 347 18.69 -8.41 -20.60
N LYS A 348 18.70 -8.41 -19.26
CA LYS A 348 17.95 -9.37 -18.43
C LYS A 348 16.46 -9.05 -18.32
N GLY A 349 16.06 -7.82 -18.64
CA GLY A 349 14.69 -7.36 -18.44
C GLY A 349 13.74 -7.85 -19.53
N LYS A 350 12.64 -8.47 -19.13
CA LYS A 350 11.55 -8.86 -20.05
C LYS A 350 10.80 -7.67 -20.64
N PHE A 351 10.74 -6.55 -19.93
CA PHE A 351 10.01 -5.35 -20.33
C PHE A 351 10.93 -4.22 -20.83
N LYS A 352 12.19 -4.54 -21.15
CA LYS A 352 13.21 -3.55 -21.53
C LYS A 352 12.81 -2.72 -22.75
N ASP A 353 12.11 -3.32 -23.72
CA ASP A 353 11.79 -2.69 -25.00
C ASP A 353 10.75 -1.56 -24.86
N GLN A 354 10.06 -1.49 -23.70
CA GLN A 354 9.17 -0.36 -23.36
C GLN A 354 9.93 0.90 -22.93
N HIS A 355 11.24 0.78 -22.68
CA HIS A 355 12.03 1.80 -21.98
C HIS A 355 13.40 2.06 -22.61
N PHE A 356 13.92 1.12 -23.40
CA PHE A 356 15.22 1.23 -24.05
C PHE A 356 15.12 0.81 -25.50
N ASN A 357 15.90 1.48 -26.37
CA ASN A 357 16.03 1.08 -27.76
C ASN A 357 17.08 -0.04 -27.95
N TYR A 358 17.29 -0.47 -29.19
CA TYR A 358 18.27 -1.50 -29.56
C TYR A 358 19.71 -1.17 -29.11
N ASN A 359 20.06 0.12 -29.06
CA ASN A 359 21.38 0.60 -28.62
C ASN A 359 21.49 0.71 -27.09
N ASN A 360 20.49 0.28 -26.32
CA ASN A 360 20.36 0.47 -24.87
C ASN A 360 20.35 1.95 -24.44
N ASN A 361 19.88 2.84 -25.31
CA ASN A 361 19.60 4.23 -24.94
C ASN A 361 18.19 4.32 -24.39
N PHE A 362 18.01 5.19 -23.39
CA PHE A 362 16.75 5.29 -22.67
C PHE A 362 15.74 6.10 -23.48
N LEU A 363 14.53 5.57 -23.62
CA LEU A 363 13.42 6.21 -24.31
C LEU A 363 12.57 6.94 -23.26
N PHE A 364 12.78 8.24 -23.09
CA PHE A 364 12.04 9.02 -22.09
C PHE A 364 10.68 9.46 -22.62
N HIS A 365 9.61 9.06 -21.95
CA HIS A 365 8.24 9.39 -22.31
C HIS A 365 7.79 10.65 -21.57
N LYS A 366 7.66 11.76 -22.29
CA LYS A 366 7.16 13.04 -21.76
C LYS A 366 5.89 13.45 -22.49
N LYS A 367 5.04 14.23 -21.81
CA LYS A 367 3.95 14.94 -22.49
C LYS A 367 4.53 16.22 -23.08
N ASP A 368 4.18 16.52 -24.31
CA ASP A 368 4.53 17.77 -24.96
C ASP A 368 3.69 18.92 -24.35
N GLU A 369 4.36 19.99 -23.92
CA GLU A 369 3.73 21.09 -23.17
C GLU A 369 2.70 21.87 -23.99
N PHE A 370 2.83 21.87 -25.32
CA PHE A 370 1.94 22.63 -26.20
C PHE A 370 0.79 21.77 -26.75
N THR A 371 1.04 20.48 -27.00
CA THR A 371 0.06 19.61 -27.67
C THR A 371 -0.59 18.59 -26.74
N GLY A 372 -0.07 18.40 -25.53
CA GLY A 372 -0.53 17.36 -24.59
C GLY A 372 -0.27 15.92 -25.06
N ARG A 373 0.33 15.72 -26.24
CA ARG A 373 0.61 14.41 -26.84
C ARG A 373 1.85 13.78 -26.22
N GLU A 374 1.90 12.45 -26.23
CA GLU A 374 3.09 11.72 -25.79
C GLU A 374 4.24 11.90 -26.81
N LYS A 375 5.39 12.32 -26.30
CA LYS A 375 6.64 12.48 -27.04
C LYS A 375 7.70 11.59 -26.41
N VAL A 376 8.31 10.74 -27.23
CA VAL A 376 9.45 9.90 -26.84
C VAL A 376 10.74 10.63 -27.21
N VAL A 377 11.63 10.81 -26.23
CA VAL A 377 12.95 11.41 -26.43
C VAL A 377 14.01 10.36 -26.12
N GLU A 378 14.88 10.09 -27.10
CA GLU A 378 16.04 9.23 -26.87
C GLU A 378 17.10 9.98 -26.05
N MET A 379 17.52 9.37 -24.94
CA MET A 379 18.56 9.88 -24.06
C MET A 379 19.77 8.93 -24.13
N SER A 380 20.81 9.37 -24.83
CA SER A 380 22.10 8.66 -24.92
C SER A 380 23.00 8.94 -23.72
N ASN A 381 23.01 10.20 -23.24
CA ASN A 381 23.71 10.65 -22.05
C ASN A 381 22.72 11.08 -20.95
N ILE A 382 22.92 10.59 -19.74
CA ILE A 382 22.08 10.90 -18.57
C ILE A 382 23.00 11.31 -17.42
N PRO A 383 23.29 12.62 -17.28
CA PRO A 383 24.11 13.10 -16.17
C PRO A 383 23.37 12.89 -14.84
N ILE A 384 24.13 12.59 -13.79
CA ILE A 384 23.60 12.53 -12.43
C ILE A 384 23.24 13.96 -12.02
N SER A 385 21.96 14.21 -11.76
CA SER A 385 21.43 15.54 -11.44
C SER A 385 20.96 15.67 -9.99
N ARG A 386 20.80 14.54 -9.28
CA ARG A 386 20.39 14.51 -7.87
C ARG A 386 21.54 14.08 -6.97
N ASP A 387 21.65 14.75 -5.84
CA ASP A 387 22.62 14.45 -4.80
C ASP A 387 21.91 14.18 -3.46
N LEU A 388 22.01 12.94 -2.97
CA LEU A 388 21.40 12.52 -1.72
C LEU A 388 21.93 13.30 -0.51
N ILE A 389 23.22 13.63 -0.46
CA ILE A 389 23.74 14.31 0.75
C ILE A 389 23.17 15.71 0.85
N TYR A 390 23.03 16.40 -0.28
CA TYR A 390 22.40 17.72 -0.33
C TYR A 390 20.92 17.66 0.11
N GLU A 391 20.16 16.69 -0.38
CA GLU A 391 18.75 16.50 -0.02
C GLU A 391 18.56 16.18 1.48
N LEU A 392 19.43 15.34 2.03
CA LEU A 392 19.44 15.02 3.46
C LEU A 392 19.82 16.25 4.29
N LYS A 393 20.92 16.94 3.99
CA LYS A 393 21.37 18.14 4.73
C LYS A 393 20.34 19.27 4.71
N LYS A 394 19.58 19.43 3.62
CA LYS A 394 18.50 20.42 3.53
C LYS A 394 17.40 20.22 4.59
N SER A 395 17.21 18.99 5.06
CA SER A 395 16.22 18.65 6.09
C SER A 395 16.76 18.88 7.51
N TYR A 396 18.08 18.83 7.69
CA TYR A 396 18.78 19.00 8.96
C TYR A 396 19.71 20.23 8.95
N LYS A 397 19.18 21.42 8.60
CA LYS A 397 19.98 22.64 8.35
C LYS A 397 20.85 23.14 9.52
N ASN A 398 20.56 22.71 10.75
CA ASN A 398 21.30 23.09 11.96
C ASN A 398 21.97 21.86 12.62
N ALA A 399 22.32 20.84 11.83
CA ALA A 399 22.94 19.63 12.33
C ALA A 399 24.29 19.92 13.01
N PHE A 400 24.49 19.37 14.21
CA PHE A 400 25.82 19.34 14.83
C PHE A 400 26.77 18.43 14.03
N ALA A 401 28.08 18.56 14.24
CA ALA A 401 29.09 17.75 13.51
C ALA A 401 28.84 16.23 13.64
N THR A 402 28.35 15.78 14.80
CA THR A 402 27.94 14.40 15.06
C THR A 402 26.74 13.96 14.21
N GLU A 403 25.77 14.85 14.01
CA GLU A 403 24.62 14.61 13.13
C GLU A 403 25.03 14.63 11.65
N GLU A 404 25.94 15.50 11.23
CA GLU A 404 26.47 15.49 9.86
C GLU A 404 27.19 14.19 9.49
N ARG A 405 27.98 13.63 10.43
CA ARG A 405 28.60 12.31 10.27
C ARG A 405 27.53 11.24 10.08
N LYS A 406 26.47 11.27 10.88
CA LYS A 406 25.35 10.32 10.77
C LYS A 406 24.58 10.46 9.46
N LEU A 407 24.39 11.67 8.95
CA LEU A 407 23.77 11.88 7.63
C LEU A 407 24.64 11.35 6.50
N SER A 408 25.96 11.46 6.62
CA SER A 408 26.90 10.88 5.65
C SER A 408 26.84 9.34 5.68
N GLN A 409 26.73 8.74 6.86
CA GLN A 409 26.51 7.30 7.01
C GLN A 409 25.14 6.86 6.47
N LEU A 410 24.10 7.67 6.68
CA LEU A 410 22.78 7.41 6.12
C LEU A 410 22.82 7.43 4.59
N LYS A 411 23.49 8.42 4.00
CA LYS A 411 23.69 8.52 2.56
C LYS A 411 24.37 7.26 2.01
N ASP A 412 25.46 6.80 2.63
CA ASP A 412 26.15 5.56 2.21
C ASP A 412 25.24 4.33 2.30
N LEU A 413 24.49 4.19 3.40
CA LEU A 413 23.53 3.09 3.56
C LEU A 413 22.47 3.12 2.45
N LEU A 414 21.82 4.27 2.25
CA LEU A 414 20.80 4.45 1.22
C LEU A 414 21.36 4.20 -0.17
N ASP A 415 22.60 4.61 -0.43
CA ASP A 415 23.24 4.40 -1.71
C ASP A 415 23.39 2.92 -2.05
N ARG A 416 23.85 2.13 -1.07
CA ARG A 416 24.05 0.68 -1.23
C ARG A 416 22.73 -0.09 -1.29
N MET A 417 21.69 0.38 -0.57
CA MET A 417 20.35 -0.21 -0.62
C MET A 417 19.62 0.11 -1.93
N THR A 418 19.95 1.23 -2.58
CA THR A 418 19.37 1.66 -3.87
C THR A 418 20.28 1.35 -5.07
N THR A 419 21.18 0.37 -4.94
CA THR A 419 21.93 -0.15 -6.09
C THR A 419 20.96 -0.72 -7.13
N LEU A 420 21.11 -0.30 -8.40
CA LEU A 420 20.21 -0.65 -9.50
C LEU A 420 20.20 -2.14 -9.81
N ASP A 421 21.36 -2.80 -9.80
CA ASP A 421 21.46 -4.25 -9.94
C ASP A 421 21.21 -4.90 -8.58
N SER A 422 20.12 -5.64 -8.47
CA SER A 422 19.71 -6.32 -7.24
C SER A 422 20.73 -7.34 -6.73
N SER A 423 21.60 -7.88 -7.60
CA SER A 423 22.68 -8.81 -7.22
C SER A 423 23.86 -8.13 -6.51
N GLN A 424 24.01 -6.82 -6.70
CA GLN A 424 25.06 -6.00 -6.08
C GLN A 424 24.52 -5.15 -4.93
N ARG A 425 23.21 -5.26 -4.65
CA ARG A 425 22.55 -4.54 -3.57
C ARG A 425 22.98 -5.12 -2.23
N ILE A 426 23.26 -4.25 -1.27
CA ILE A 426 23.65 -4.64 0.09
C ILE A 426 22.63 -5.61 0.69
N SER A 427 23.13 -6.65 1.37
CA SER A 427 22.27 -7.61 2.04
C SER A 427 21.68 -7.02 3.33
N VAL A 428 20.48 -7.45 3.73
CA VAL A 428 19.86 -7.00 5.00
C VAL A 428 20.77 -7.24 6.21
N THR A 429 21.52 -8.35 6.21
CA THR A 429 22.48 -8.68 7.28
C THR A 429 23.59 -7.63 7.36
N ASP A 430 24.06 -7.13 6.22
CA ASP A 430 25.11 -6.12 6.15
C ASP A 430 24.55 -4.71 6.43
N CYS A 431 23.29 -4.43 6.07
CA CYS A 431 22.60 -3.21 6.51
C CYS A 431 22.56 -3.09 8.04
N LEU A 432 22.27 -4.19 8.75
CA LEU A 432 22.24 -4.21 10.22
C LEU A 432 23.62 -4.02 10.86
N LYS A 433 24.70 -4.30 10.12
CA LYS A 433 26.09 -4.06 10.55
C LYS A 433 26.61 -2.69 10.13
N HIS A 434 25.80 -1.88 9.45
CA HIS A 434 26.23 -0.60 8.92
C HIS A 434 26.49 0.42 10.07
N PRO A 435 27.53 1.26 9.99
CA PRO A 435 27.85 2.27 11.02
C PRO A 435 26.68 3.20 11.38
N PHE A 436 25.83 3.51 10.40
CA PHE A 436 24.59 4.27 10.63
C PHE A 436 23.71 3.65 11.73
N ILE A 437 23.58 2.32 11.72
CA ILE A 437 22.74 1.53 12.63
C ILE A 437 23.46 1.20 13.95
N LEU A 438 24.77 0.94 13.90
CA LEU A 438 25.54 0.48 15.06
C LEU A 438 26.05 1.60 15.97
N GLU A 439 26.57 2.69 15.40
CA GLU A 439 27.15 3.75 16.22
C GLU A 439 26.02 4.51 16.95
N GLU A 440 26.16 4.72 18.26
CA GLU A 440 25.22 5.58 18.98
C GLU A 440 25.43 7.04 18.59
N VAL A 441 24.39 7.86 18.75
CA VAL A 441 24.55 9.32 18.70
C VAL A 441 25.22 9.71 20.01
N GLU A 442 26.55 9.78 20.03
CA GLU A 442 27.29 10.30 21.17
C GLU A 442 26.71 11.68 21.52
N LYS A 443 26.29 11.85 22.77
CA LYS A 443 26.01 13.19 23.27
C LYS A 443 27.37 13.85 23.36
N ASP A 444 27.61 14.89 22.56
CA ASP A 444 28.71 15.79 22.85
C ASP A 444 28.58 16.20 24.32
N ALA A 445 29.52 15.74 25.14
CA ALA A 445 29.63 16.11 26.52
C ALA A 445 30.14 17.56 26.61
N ILE A 446 29.39 18.52 26.06
CA ILE A 446 29.60 19.94 26.35
C ILE A 446 28.77 20.24 27.60
N LYS A 447 29.23 19.73 28.73
CA LYS A 447 28.92 20.28 30.05
C LYS A 447 30.21 20.30 30.86
N LYS A 448 30.64 21.53 31.16
CA LYS A 448 31.71 22.00 32.05
C LYS A 448 33.08 22.27 31.40
N GLN A 449 33.24 23.50 30.92
CA GLN A 449 34.19 24.44 31.54
C GLN A 449 33.45 25.70 31.93
#